data_AF-A0A7Y1Z3W9-F1
#
_entry.id   AF-A0A7Y1Z3W9-F1
#
_cell.length_a   1.000
_cell.length_b   1.000
_cell.length_c   1.000
_cell.angle_alpha   90.00
_cell.angle_beta   90.00
_cell.angle_gamma   90.00
#
_symmetry.space_group_name_H-M   'P 1'
#
loop_
_entity.id
_entity.type
_entity.pdbx_description
1 polymer ?
#
loop_
_entity_poly.entity_id
_entity_poly.type
_entity_poly.pdbx_seq_one_letter_code
_entity_poly.pdbx_strand_id
1 'polypeptide(L)'
;MRLSLSESKVTLLLATLAFFLLLLGCKNEQPKISINQDVMEAAEVSEFETIIWNVKAYHPTGTLLDVKAMKDGHTYDVKAIQDTDQISILDVKAFVNETILPVKVLVSPDPLMPVKAIAEDGTIIDIKALTADGQILDIKGVRQSGNIIHLRAIDKDGEHYTIEAISPKGWINDVKGVKLLDTPIEQTIKGVDVYAHIKAMPQTY
;
A
#
# COMPACT_ATOMS: atom_id res chain seq x y z
N MET A 1 -37.91 -16.74 75.41
CA MET A 1 -37.43 -15.59 74.62
C MET A 1 -37.67 -15.91 73.14
N ARG A 2 -38.84 -15.51 72.62
CA ARG A 2 -39.22 -15.68 71.20
C ARG A 2 -39.14 -14.29 70.57
N LEU A 3 -38.16 -14.07 69.70
CA LEU A 3 -38.04 -12.84 68.94
C LEU A 3 -38.85 -12.96 67.66
N SER A 4 -39.91 -12.16 67.61
CA SER A 4 -40.65 -11.77 66.41
C SER A 4 -39.70 -11.04 65.45
N LEU A 5 -39.62 -11.50 64.21
CA LEU A 5 -38.96 -10.79 63.11
C LEU A 5 -40.03 -10.22 62.19
N SER A 6 -39.97 -8.89 62.03
CA SER A 6 -40.81 -8.01 61.24
C SER A 6 -40.95 -8.44 59.76
N GLU A 7 -42.18 -8.37 59.26
CA GLU A 7 -42.60 -8.70 57.89
C GLU A 7 -41.87 -7.92 56.77
N SER A 8 -41.16 -6.84 57.10
CA SER A 8 -40.39 -6.04 56.12
C SER A 8 -39.11 -6.72 55.61
N LYS A 9 -38.57 -7.71 56.32
CA LYS A 9 -37.34 -8.43 55.90
C LYS A 9 -37.59 -9.70 55.11
N VAL A 10 -38.82 -10.23 55.14
CA VAL A 10 -39.18 -11.46 54.42
C VAL A 10 -39.38 -11.17 52.93
N THR A 11 -39.90 -10.00 52.58
CA THR A 11 -40.14 -9.62 51.17
C THR A 11 -38.84 -9.29 50.42
N LEU A 12 -37.78 -8.84 51.11
CA LEU A 12 -36.49 -8.54 50.48
C LEU A 12 -35.64 -9.81 50.26
N LEU A 13 -35.80 -10.84 51.10
CA LEU A 13 -35.07 -12.11 50.95
C LEU A 13 -35.65 -13.01 49.84
N LEU A 14 -36.96 -12.92 49.56
CA LEU A 14 -37.61 -13.66 48.47
C LEU A 14 -37.35 -13.06 47.09
N ALA A 15 -37.09 -11.76 46.97
CA ALA A 15 -36.75 -11.14 45.70
C ALA A 15 -35.31 -11.45 45.24
N THR A 16 -34.38 -11.72 46.17
CA THR A 16 -33.00 -12.08 45.83
C THR A 16 -32.80 -13.57 45.52
N LEU A 17 -33.68 -14.46 45.99
CA LEU A 17 -33.59 -15.90 45.67
C LEU A 17 -34.24 -16.25 44.32
N ALA A 18 -35.14 -15.40 43.80
CA ALA A 18 -35.73 -15.58 42.47
C ALA A 18 -34.81 -15.12 41.31
N PHE A 19 -33.79 -14.30 41.58
CA PHE A 19 -32.84 -13.85 40.55
C PHE A 19 -31.63 -14.79 40.39
N PHE A 20 -31.34 -15.63 41.39
CA PHE A 20 -30.24 -16.61 41.30
C PHE A 20 -30.64 -17.95 40.64
N LEU A 21 -31.94 -18.16 40.38
CA LEU A 21 -32.47 -19.36 39.72
C LEU A 21 -32.77 -19.17 38.22
N LEU A 22 -32.41 -18.02 37.63
CA LEU A 22 -32.52 -17.76 36.18
C LEU A 22 -31.20 -17.90 35.40
N LEU A 23 -30.11 -18.34 36.04
CA LEU A 23 -28.80 -18.55 35.39
C LEU A 23 -28.40 -20.02 35.17
N LEU A 24 -29.32 -20.97 35.35
CA LEU A 24 -29.09 -22.39 35.07
C LEU A 24 -30.12 -22.90 34.06
N GLY A 25 -30.01 -22.44 32.81
CA GLY A 25 -31.01 -22.76 31.81
C GLY A 25 -30.66 -22.45 30.35
N CYS A 26 -29.39 -22.34 29.98
CA CYS A 26 -28.98 -22.47 28.57
C CYS A 26 -28.16 -23.75 28.45
N LYS A 27 -28.79 -24.80 27.91
CA LYS A 27 -28.08 -25.97 27.39
C LYS A 27 -27.16 -25.47 26.28
N ASN A 28 -25.88 -25.38 26.59
CA ASN A 28 -24.84 -25.09 25.62
C ASN A 28 -24.50 -26.42 24.93
N GLU A 29 -25.28 -26.80 23.92
CA GLU A 29 -24.83 -27.81 22.97
C GLU A 29 -23.77 -27.15 22.09
N GLN A 30 -22.50 -27.35 22.45
CA GLN A 30 -21.44 -27.15 21.49
C GLN A 30 -21.62 -28.15 20.34
N PRO A 31 -21.63 -27.71 19.07
CA PRO A 31 -21.48 -28.67 17.99
C PRO A 31 -20.09 -29.29 18.14
N LYS A 32 -20.05 -30.59 18.47
CA LYS A 32 -18.83 -31.39 18.34
C LYS A 32 -18.52 -31.48 16.85
N ILE A 33 -17.63 -30.61 16.38
CA ILE A 33 -16.94 -30.82 15.12
C ILE A 33 -16.01 -32.01 15.33
N SER A 34 -16.43 -33.18 14.84
CA SER A 34 -15.52 -34.30 14.64
C SER A 34 -14.59 -33.92 13.50
N ILE A 35 -13.32 -33.67 13.80
CA ILE A 35 -12.30 -33.57 12.76
C ILE A 35 -12.09 -34.98 12.23
N ASN A 36 -12.74 -35.29 11.11
CA ASN A 36 -12.29 -36.38 10.25
C ASN A 36 -11.03 -35.88 9.57
N GLN A 37 -9.89 -36.31 10.10
CA GLN A 37 -8.59 -36.22 9.46
C GLN A 37 -8.56 -37.29 8.35
N ASP A 38 -9.04 -36.92 7.17
CA ASP A 38 -8.83 -37.55 5.85
C ASP A 38 -9.87 -36.92 4.92
N VAL A 39 -9.59 -36.07 3.93
CA VAL A 39 -8.36 -35.74 3.21
C VAL A 39 -8.41 -34.22 3.03
N MET A 40 -7.43 -33.51 3.56
CA MET A 40 -7.05 -32.21 3.03
C MET A 40 -6.61 -32.47 1.59
N GLU A 41 -7.53 -32.35 0.64
CA GLU A 41 -7.15 -31.98 -0.70
C GLU A 41 -6.58 -30.58 -0.56
N ALA A 42 -5.24 -30.50 -0.57
CA ALA A 42 -4.54 -29.25 -0.67
C ALA A 42 -5.13 -28.56 -1.89
N ALA A 43 -5.97 -27.54 -1.65
CA ALA A 43 -6.41 -26.66 -2.71
C ALA A 43 -5.12 -26.21 -3.40
N GLU A 44 -4.96 -26.59 -4.66
CA GLU A 44 -3.86 -26.12 -5.48
C GLU A 44 -3.89 -24.60 -5.39
N VAL A 45 -2.92 -24.02 -4.68
CA VAL A 45 -2.69 -22.59 -4.72
C VAL A 45 -2.21 -22.35 -6.14
N SER A 46 -3.13 -21.95 -7.02
CA SER A 46 -2.80 -21.46 -8.35
C SER A 46 -1.76 -20.37 -8.16
N GLU A 47 -0.49 -20.68 -8.44
CA GLU A 47 0.60 -19.71 -8.41
C GLU A 47 0.27 -18.65 -9.47
N PHE A 48 -0.07 -17.44 -9.02
CA PHE A 48 -0.34 -16.34 -9.94
C PHE A 48 0.97 -15.92 -10.61
N GLU A 49 1.01 -15.99 -11.94
CA GLU A 49 2.16 -15.52 -12.70
C GLU A 49 2.27 -13.99 -12.56
N THR A 50 3.41 -13.51 -12.05
CA THR A 50 3.64 -12.07 -11.89
C THR A 50 3.59 -11.34 -13.23
N ILE A 51 2.72 -10.33 -13.34
CA ILE A 51 2.60 -9.49 -14.52
C ILE A 51 3.34 -8.18 -14.30
N ILE A 52 4.23 -7.84 -15.22
CA ILE A 52 5.04 -6.62 -15.19
C ILE A 52 4.41 -5.53 -16.05
N TRP A 53 4.10 -4.39 -15.43
CA TRP A 53 3.57 -3.22 -16.09
C TRP A 53 4.69 -2.20 -16.32
N ASN A 54 4.74 -1.62 -17.52
CA ASN A 54 5.72 -0.60 -17.85
C ASN A 54 5.34 0.72 -17.18
N VAL A 55 6.26 1.33 -16.43
CA VAL A 55 6.09 2.70 -15.94
C VAL A 55 6.66 3.67 -16.97
N LYS A 56 5.85 4.65 -17.38
CA LYS A 56 6.18 5.67 -18.38
C LYS A 56 5.81 7.07 -17.86
N ALA A 57 6.47 8.09 -18.40
CA ALA A 57 5.98 9.46 -18.29
C ALA A 57 5.23 9.84 -19.56
N TYR A 58 3.97 10.26 -19.44
CA TYR A 58 3.09 10.59 -20.55
C TYR A 58 2.94 12.10 -20.70
N HIS A 59 3.18 12.57 -21.92
CA HIS A 59 2.93 13.94 -22.32
C HIS A 59 1.50 14.09 -22.85
N PRO A 60 0.77 15.18 -22.57
CA PRO A 60 -0.57 15.42 -23.12
C PRO A 60 -0.67 15.33 -24.66
N THR A 61 0.43 15.54 -25.39
CA THR A 61 0.47 15.39 -26.86
C THR A 61 0.65 13.94 -27.34
N GLY A 62 0.72 12.96 -26.43
CA GLY A 62 0.82 11.53 -26.76
C GLY A 62 2.23 10.94 -26.68
N THR A 63 3.23 11.73 -26.26
CA THR A 63 4.62 11.24 -26.14
C THR A 63 4.79 10.43 -24.85
N LEU A 64 5.41 9.25 -24.96
CA LEU A 64 5.75 8.40 -23.81
C LEU A 64 7.26 8.38 -23.61
N LEU A 65 7.70 8.67 -22.39
CA LEU A 65 9.08 8.64 -21.96
C LEU A 65 9.34 7.45 -21.04
N ASP A 66 10.53 6.88 -21.14
CA ASP A 66 10.95 5.77 -20.29
C ASP A 66 11.24 6.26 -18.88
N VAL A 67 10.61 5.64 -17.87
CA VAL A 67 10.97 5.87 -16.47
C VAL A 67 11.99 4.84 -16.02
N LYS A 68 13.14 5.30 -15.54
CA LYS A 68 14.28 4.46 -15.17
C LYS A 68 14.86 4.88 -13.83
N ALA A 69 15.48 3.92 -13.15
CA ALA A 69 16.39 4.18 -12.07
C ALA A 69 17.80 4.39 -12.62
N MET A 70 18.55 5.35 -12.09
CA MET A 70 19.90 5.69 -12.54
C MET A 70 20.91 5.52 -11.40
N LYS A 71 21.89 4.64 -11.60
CA LYS A 71 22.97 4.38 -10.65
C LYS A 71 24.26 4.12 -11.40
N ASP A 72 25.34 4.82 -11.00
CA ASP A 72 26.70 4.61 -11.51
C ASP A 72 26.80 4.61 -13.05
N GLY A 73 26.09 5.55 -13.70
CA GLY A 73 26.05 5.66 -15.17
C GLY A 73 25.19 4.62 -15.89
N HIS A 74 24.56 3.70 -15.17
CA HIS A 74 23.68 2.67 -15.72
C HIS A 74 22.21 3.03 -15.48
N THR A 75 21.35 2.59 -16.40
CA THR A 75 19.90 2.72 -16.29
C THR A 75 19.26 1.37 -16.01
N TYR A 76 18.27 1.39 -15.13
CA TYR A 76 17.57 0.21 -14.65
C TYR A 76 16.07 0.39 -14.79
N ASP A 77 15.36 -0.71 -14.95
CA ASP A 77 13.92 -0.68 -15.18
C ASP A 77 13.15 -0.28 -13.91
N VAL A 78 12.13 0.55 -14.11
CA VAL A 78 11.11 0.84 -13.09
C VAL A 78 9.79 0.29 -13.60
N LYS A 79 9.17 -0.60 -12.82
CA LYS A 79 7.94 -1.31 -13.22
C LYS A 79 6.93 -1.31 -12.09
N ALA A 80 5.66 -1.42 -12.45
CA ALA A 80 4.64 -1.82 -11.49
C ALA A 80 4.47 -3.35 -11.53
N ILE A 81 4.32 -3.96 -10.36
CA ILE A 81 4.26 -5.41 -10.17
C ILE A 81 2.83 -5.79 -9.80
N GLN A 82 2.26 -6.70 -10.58
CA GLN A 82 1.00 -7.37 -10.28
C GLN A 82 1.31 -8.82 -9.93
N ASP A 83 1.13 -9.17 -8.66
CA ASP A 83 1.40 -10.49 -8.07
C ASP A 83 0.11 -11.27 -7.73
N THR A 84 -1.04 -10.68 -8.04
CA THR A 84 -2.38 -11.25 -7.86
C THR A 84 -3.30 -10.84 -9.02
N ASP A 85 -4.51 -11.38 -9.06
CA ASP A 85 -5.54 -10.96 -10.02
C ASP A 85 -6.03 -9.51 -9.80
N GLN A 86 -5.67 -8.89 -8.67
CA GLN A 86 -5.98 -7.50 -8.36
C GLN A 86 -5.12 -6.51 -9.16
N ILE A 87 -5.78 -5.58 -9.85
CA ILE A 87 -5.12 -4.48 -10.61
C ILE A 87 -5.27 -3.10 -9.97
N SER A 88 -5.98 -3.00 -8.85
CA SER A 88 -6.39 -1.72 -8.26
C SER A 88 -5.26 -0.99 -7.54
N ILE A 89 -4.28 -1.71 -7.00
CA ILE A 89 -3.14 -1.13 -6.27
C ILE A 89 -1.93 -2.01 -6.53
N LEU A 90 -1.01 -1.52 -7.36
CA LEU A 90 0.22 -2.22 -7.70
C LEU A 90 1.42 -1.52 -7.08
N ASP A 91 2.40 -2.31 -6.66
CA ASP A 91 3.67 -1.81 -6.16
C ASP A 91 4.54 -1.33 -7.31
N VAL A 92 5.14 -0.14 -7.18
CA VAL A 92 6.16 0.34 -8.14
C VAL A 92 7.55 0.11 -7.55
N LYS A 93 8.40 -0.59 -8.31
CA LYS A 93 9.74 -0.99 -7.90
C LYS A 93 10.77 -0.68 -8.99
N ALA A 94 12.03 -0.53 -8.57
CA ALA A 94 13.18 -0.43 -9.44
C ALA A 94 13.96 -1.75 -9.45
N PHE A 95 14.32 -2.26 -10.63
CA PHE A 95 15.02 -3.52 -10.85
C PHE A 95 16.50 -3.23 -11.09
N VAL A 96 17.24 -3.03 -10.00
CA VAL A 96 18.64 -2.57 -10.04
C VAL A 96 19.56 -3.77 -9.86
N ASN A 97 20.27 -4.15 -10.93
CA ASN A 97 21.03 -5.40 -11.03
C ASN A 97 20.12 -6.61 -10.70
N GLU A 98 20.46 -7.40 -9.70
CA GLU A 98 19.70 -8.58 -9.26
C GLU A 98 18.73 -8.27 -8.11
N THR A 99 18.51 -6.97 -7.79
CA THR A 99 17.71 -6.54 -6.63
C THR A 99 16.49 -5.73 -7.05
N ILE A 100 15.36 -5.98 -6.39
CA ILE A 100 14.12 -5.21 -6.55
C ILE A 100 14.00 -4.23 -5.39
N LEU A 101 14.08 -2.94 -5.69
CA LEU A 101 14.12 -1.87 -4.70
C LEU A 101 12.80 -1.11 -4.61
N PRO A 102 12.37 -0.72 -3.40
CA PRO A 102 11.19 0.12 -3.23
C PRO A 102 11.43 1.51 -3.83
N VAL A 103 10.44 2.01 -4.58
CA VAL A 103 10.40 3.41 -5.05
C VAL A 103 9.46 4.20 -4.14
N LYS A 104 9.92 5.34 -3.62
CA LYS A 104 9.25 6.12 -2.58
C LYS A 104 9.33 7.62 -2.85
N VAL A 105 8.39 8.35 -2.26
CA VAL A 105 8.54 9.79 -2.04
C VAL A 105 9.29 9.97 -0.73
N LEU A 106 10.42 10.70 -0.73
CA LEU A 106 11.19 10.92 0.49
C LEU A 106 10.78 12.22 1.18
N VAL A 107 11.03 12.29 2.49
CA VAL A 107 10.87 13.53 3.25
C VAL A 107 11.88 14.55 2.73
N SER A 108 11.43 15.77 2.44
CA SER A 108 12.28 16.87 1.98
C SER A 108 11.70 18.22 2.41
N PRO A 109 12.54 19.23 2.71
CA PRO A 109 12.07 20.61 2.86
C PRO A 109 11.74 21.28 1.51
N ASP A 110 12.10 20.66 0.38
CA ASP A 110 11.89 21.24 -0.94
C ASP A 110 10.40 21.24 -1.33
N PRO A 111 9.93 22.26 -2.08
CA PRO A 111 8.56 22.29 -2.60
C PRO A 111 8.23 21.11 -3.52
N LEU A 112 9.23 20.59 -4.23
CA LEU A 112 9.11 19.43 -5.11
C LEU A 112 9.70 18.20 -4.44
N MET A 113 8.82 17.28 -4.03
CA MET A 113 9.24 16.13 -3.24
C MET A 113 10.04 15.12 -4.10
N PRO A 114 11.18 14.63 -3.60
CA PRO A 114 12.01 13.69 -4.35
C PRO A 114 11.35 12.31 -4.46
N VAL A 115 11.37 11.76 -5.68
CA VAL A 115 11.00 10.36 -5.96
C VAL A 115 12.27 9.55 -6.19
N LYS A 116 12.51 8.55 -5.35
CA LYS A 116 13.78 7.79 -5.33
C LYS A 116 13.54 6.31 -5.06
N ALA A 117 14.47 5.46 -5.52
CA ALA A 117 14.62 4.11 -5.01
C ALA A 117 15.56 4.08 -3.80
N ILE A 118 15.34 3.13 -2.88
CA ILE A 118 16.16 2.97 -1.67
C ILE A 118 16.80 1.58 -1.71
N ALA A 119 18.13 1.52 -1.72
CA ALA A 119 18.88 0.28 -1.68
C ALA A 119 18.93 -0.34 -0.27
N GLU A 120 19.35 -1.60 -0.19
CA GLU A 120 19.44 -2.35 1.08
C GLU A 120 20.41 -1.75 2.10
N ASP A 121 21.40 -0.98 1.63
CA ASP A 121 22.37 -0.24 2.44
C ASP A 121 21.96 1.21 2.73
N GLY A 122 20.76 1.62 2.31
CA GLY A 122 20.26 2.99 2.43
C GLY A 122 20.68 3.93 1.30
N THR A 123 21.44 3.46 0.30
CA THR A 123 21.80 4.27 -0.87
C THR A 123 20.53 4.73 -1.59
N ILE A 124 20.45 6.04 -1.85
CA ILE A 124 19.35 6.67 -2.58
C ILE A 124 19.68 6.64 -4.08
N ILE A 125 18.77 6.09 -4.87
CA ILE A 125 18.91 5.95 -6.32
C ILE A 125 17.89 6.83 -7.03
N ASP A 126 18.38 7.56 -8.02
CA ASP A 126 17.58 8.51 -8.77
C ASP A 126 16.55 7.81 -9.67
N ILE A 127 15.30 8.25 -9.63
CA ILE A 127 14.27 7.88 -10.59
C ILE A 127 14.05 9.05 -11.54
N LYS A 128 14.16 8.80 -12.85
CA LYS A 128 14.16 9.82 -13.90
C LYS A 128 13.33 9.36 -15.09
N ALA A 129 12.87 10.30 -15.90
CA ALA A 129 12.33 10.02 -17.23
C ALA A 129 13.40 10.31 -18.30
N LEU A 130 13.46 9.49 -19.35
CA LEU A 130 14.39 9.64 -20.46
C LEU A 130 13.62 9.92 -21.75
N THR A 131 14.07 10.95 -22.45
CA THR A 131 13.61 11.25 -23.81
C THR A 131 14.35 10.42 -24.86
N ALA A 132 13.77 10.36 -26.06
CA ALA A 132 14.37 9.64 -27.19
C ALA A 132 15.74 10.22 -27.60
N ASP A 133 15.99 11.51 -27.37
CA ASP A 133 17.26 12.20 -27.62
C ASP A 133 18.23 12.17 -26.41
N GLY A 134 17.87 11.45 -25.34
CA GLY A 134 18.74 11.20 -24.19
C GLY A 134 18.72 12.28 -23.10
N GLN A 135 17.80 13.23 -23.17
CA GLN A 135 17.57 14.18 -22.07
C GLN A 135 16.99 13.44 -20.86
N ILE A 136 17.37 13.92 -19.67
CA ILE A 136 17.00 13.33 -18.39
C ILE A 136 16.11 14.31 -17.63
N LEU A 137 14.88 13.89 -17.35
CA LEU A 137 13.89 14.69 -16.66
C LEU A 137 13.75 14.22 -15.22
N ASP A 138 13.63 15.18 -14.32
CA ASP A 138 13.41 14.93 -12.90
C ASP A 138 11.98 14.45 -12.66
N ILE A 139 11.82 13.37 -11.88
CA ILE A 139 10.51 12.94 -11.41
C ILE A 139 10.32 13.39 -9.95
N LYS A 140 9.25 14.14 -9.72
CA LYS A 140 8.97 14.77 -8.42
C LYS A 140 7.50 14.62 -8.04
N GLY A 141 7.23 14.63 -6.73
CA GLY A 141 5.90 14.95 -6.20
C GLY A 141 5.67 16.45 -6.29
N VAL A 142 4.69 16.87 -7.10
CA VAL A 142 4.46 18.30 -7.43
C VAL A 142 3.29 18.92 -6.68
N ARG A 143 2.36 18.10 -6.20
CA ARG A 143 1.15 18.56 -5.50
C ARG A 143 0.58 17.43 -4.66
N GLN A 144 0.06 17.78 -3.50
CA GLN A 144 -0.73 16.88 -2.66
C GLN A 144 -2.22 17.25 -2.70
N SER A 145 -3.08 16.24 -2.83
CA SER A 145 -4.53 16.31 -2.76
C SER A 145 -5.01 15.27 -1.74
N GLY A 146 -5.22 15.70 -0.48
CA GLY A 146 -5.48 14.77 0.62
C GLY A 146 -4.31 13.80 0.81
N ASN A 147 -4.58 12.51 0.72
CA ASN A 147 -3.59 11.44 0.89
C ASN A 147 -2.82 11.10 -0.39
N ILE A 148 -3.12 11.78 -1.49
CA ILE A 148 -2.57 11.48 -2.81
C ILE A 148 -1.57 12.55 -3.22
N ILE A 149 -0.40 12.13 -3.67
CA ILE A 149 0.65 13.00 -4.21
C ILE A 149 0.73 12.76 -5.72
N HIS A 150 0.54 13.83 -6.48
CA HIS A 150 0.68 13.83 -7.92
C HIS A 150 2.17 13.83 -8.28
N LEU A 151 2.60 12.83 -9.03
CA LEU A 151 3.96 12.72 -9.54
C LEU A 151 4.01 13.26 -10.97
N ARG A 152 5.06 14.01 -11.31
CA ARG A 152 5.32 14.46 -12.68
C ARG A 152 6.79 14.27 -13.02
N ALA A 153 7.06 13.93 -14.28
CA ALA A 153 8.36 14.25 -14.86
C ALA A 153 8.32 15.71 -15.31
N ILE A 154 9.40 16.45 -15.07
CA ILE A 154 9.48 17.89 -15.30
C ILE A 154 10.68 18.15 -16.20
N ASP A 155 10.44 18.83 -17.32
CA ASP A 155 11.51 19.24 -18.21
C ASP A 155 12.14 20.58 -17.80
N LYS A 156 13.13 21.03 -18.59
CA LYS A 156 13.84 22.29 -18.34
C LYS A 156 12.96 23.54 -18.47
N ASP A 157 11.86 23.46 -19.21
CA ASP A 157 10.93 24.57 -19.45
C ASP A 157 9.77 24.56 -18.45
N GLY A 158 9.72 23.55 -17.55
CA GLY A 158 8.70 23.36 -16.54
C GLY A 158 7.46 22.62 -17.05
N GLU A 159 7.53 21.99 -18.22
CA GLU A 159 6.44 21.17 -18.75
C GLU A 159 6.32 19.86 -17.97
N HIS A 160 5.08 19.43 -17.73
CA HIS A 160 4.75 18.34 -16.83
C HIS A 160 4.20 17.13 -17.57
N TYR A 161 4.78 15.96 -17.29
CA TYR A 161 4.36 14.67 -17.83
C TYR A 161 3.74 13.84 -16.70
N THR A 162 2.56 13.25 -16.91
CA THR A 162 1.97 12.31 -15.94
C THR A 162 2.80 11.05 -15.84
N ILE A 163 2.80 10.37 -14.68
CA ILE A 163 3.47 9.07 -14.55
C ILE A 163 2.40 7.98 -14.53
N GLU A 164 2.53 7.01 -15.42
CA GLU A 164 1.52 6.00 -15.68
C GLU A 164 2.15 4.61 -15.74
N ALA A 165 1.43 3.61 -15.24
CA ALA A 165 1.77 2.21 -15.40
C ALA A 165 0.86 1.60 -16.47
N ILE A 166 1.46 0.94 -17.47
CA ILE A 166 0.77 0.39 -18.62
C ILE A 166 0.98 -1.12 -18.63
N SER A 167 -0.12 -1.88 -18.56
CA SER A 167 -0.09 -3.34 -18.57
C SER A 167 0.26 -3.89 -19.96
N PRO A 168 0.69 -5.15 -20.07
CA PRO A 168 0.88 -5.81 -21.37
C PRO A 168 -0.39 -5.83 -22.23
N LYS A 169 -1.58 -5.73 -21.62
CA LYS A 169 -2.89 -5.67 -22.30
C LYS A 169 -3.33 -4.23 -22.61
N GLY A 170 -2.53 -3.22 -22.27
CA GLY A 170 -2.84 -1.81 -22.50
C GLY A 170 -3.74 -1.17 -21.43
N TRP A 171 -3.92 -1.80 -20.27
CA TRP A 171 -4.60 -1.15 -19.13
C TRP A 171 -3.69 -0.10 -18.51
N ILE A 172 -4.27 1.02 -18.09
CA ILE A 172 -3.52 2.17 -17.60
C ILE A 172 -3.93 2.46 -16.17
N ASN A 173 -2.92 2.57 -15.31
CA ASN A 173 -3.03 3.05 -13.95
C ASN A 173 -2.19 4.32 -13.80
N ASP A 174 -2.67 5.29 -13.03
CA ASP A 174 -1.85 6.42 -12.59
C ASP A 174 -0.85 5.96 -11.53
N VAL A 175 0.39 6.43 -11.64
CA VAL A 175 1.39 6.26 -10.58
C VAL A 175 1.39 7.48 -9.68
N LYS A 176 1.04 7.27 -8.41
CA LYS A 176 0.89 8.34 -7.42
C LYS A 176 1.65 8.02 -6.14
N GLY A 177 2.03 9.06 -5.41
CA GLY A 177 2.38 8.91 -4.00
C GLY A 177 1.10 8.71 -3.18
N VAL A 178 1.14 7.80 -2.22
CA VAL A 178 0.05 7.45 -1.31
C VAL A 178 0.55 7.58 0.11
N LYS A 179 -0.07 8.49 0.84
CA LYS A 179 0.19 8.77 2.24
C LYS A 179 -0.92 8.17 3.10
N LEU A 180 -0.57 7.37 4.08
CA LEU A 180 -1.54 6.71 4.98
C LEU A 180 -1.57 7.39 6.34
N LEU A 181 -0.42 7.91 6.80
CA LEU A 181 -0.31 8.60 8.08
C LEU A 181 -0.44 10.12 7.91
N ASP A 182 -0.94 10.79 8.94
CA ASP A 182 -0.96 12.25 9.04
C ASP A 182 0.41 12.84 9.43
N THR A 183 1.34 12.01 9.91
CA THR A 183 2.70 12.40 10.26
C THR A 183 3.58 12.62 9.03
N PRO A 184 4.59 13.52 9.08
CA PRO A 184 5.50 13.72 7.95
C PRO A 184 6.25 12.44 7.53
N ILE A 185 6.65 11.62 8.50
CA ILE A 185 7.34 10.35 8.24
C ILE A 185 6.29 9.24 8.23
N GLU A 186 6.20 8.54 7.10
CA GLU A 186 5.37 7.36 6.89
C GLU A 186 6.06 6.10 7.46
N GLN A 187 7.37 6.01 7.21
CA GLN A 187 8.26 4.96 7.69
C GLN A 187 9.72 5.37 7.46
N THR A 188 10.65 4.71 8.15
CA THR A 188 12.10 4.83 7.87
C THR A 188 12.59 3.51 7.29
N ILE A 189 13.12 3.52 6.07
CA ILE A 189 13.66 2.35 5.37
C ILE A 189 15.17 2.49 5.32
N LYS A 190 15.91 1.62 6.00
CA LYS A 190 17.39 1.61 5.99
C LYS A 190 18.00 2.98 6.31
N GLY A 191 17.39 3.71 7.26
CA GLY A 191 17.82 5.04 7.67
C GLY A 191 17.32 6.19 6.78
N VAL A 192 16.51 5.92 5.76
CA VAL A 192 15.91 6.92 4.88
C VAL A 192 14.44 7.16 5.26
N ASP A 193 14.10 8.40 5.58
CA ASP A 193 12.73 8.78 5.92
C ASP A 193 11.85 8.92 4.67
N VAL A 194 10.78 8.13 4.65
CA VAL A 194 9.80 8.07 3.57
C VAL A 194 8.62 8.96 3.93
N TYR A 195 8.24 9.82 2.99
CA TYR A 195 7.05 10.67 3.12
C TYR A 195 5.78 9.96 2.66
N ALA A 196 5.87 9.15 1.60
CA ALA A 196 4.75 8.39 1.04
C ALA A 196 5.20 7.16 0.25
N HIS A 197 4.32 6.17 0.16
CA HIS A 197 4.46 5.01 -0.72
C HIS A 197 4.20 5.42 -2.17
N ILE A 198 4.77 4.73 -3.16
CA ILE A 198 4.37 4.93 -4.56
C ILE A 198 3.63 3.69 -5.04
N LYS A 199 2.43 3.93 -5.59
CA LYS A 199 1.51 2.90 -6.06
C LYS A 199 0.99 3.25 -7.44
N ALA A 200 0.79 2.24 -8.28
CA ALA A 200 0.00 2.38 -9.50
C ALA A 200 -1.44 1.97 -9.21
N MET A 201 -2.40 2.86 -9.49
CA MET A 201 -3.82 2.67 -9.16
C MET A 201 -4.70 3.18 -10.30
N PRO A 202 -5.96 2.71 -10.44
CA PRO A 202 -6.88 3.19 -11.45
C PRO A 202 -7.01 4.71 -11.46
N GLN A 203 -7.16 5.28 -12.65
CA GLN A 203 -7.38 6.71 -12.80
C GLN A 203 -8.70 7.10 -12.13
N THR A 204 -8.64 8.08 -11.23
CA THR A 204 -9.83 8.70 -10.65
C THR A 204 -9.95 10.11 -11.24
N TYR A 205 -11.00 10.32 -12.03
CA TYR A 205 -11.36 11.61 -12.62
C TYR A 205 -12.00 12.53 -11.59
#